data_AF-A0A6B0XXQ0-F1
#
_entry.id   AF-A0A6B0XXQ0-F1
#
_cell.length_a   1.000
_cell.length_b   1.000
_cell.length_c   1.000
_cell.angle_alpha   90.00
_cell.angle_beta   90.00
_cell.angle_gamma   90.00
#
_symmetry.space_group_name_H-M   'P 1'
#
loop_
_entity.id
_entity.type
_entity.pdbx_description
1 polymer ?
#
loop_
_entity_poly.entity_id
_entity_poly.type
_entity_poly.pdbx_seq_one_letter_code
_entity_poly.pdbx_strand_id
1 'polypeptide(L)' 'MDALLLQILNGLDKGSAYALIALGLTLIFGTLGVVNFAHGALFMIGAFCAVFIQGLLNLSYET' A
#
# COMPACT_ATOMS: atom_id res chain seq x y z
N MET A 1 0.31 14.62 30.07
CA MET A 1 -0.97 13.89 29.92
C MET A 1 -1.44 13.91 28.45
N ASP A 2 -1.16 14.97 27.70
CA ASP A 2 -1.58 15.15 26.30
C ASP A 2 -0.91 14.23 25.28
N ALA A 3 0.38 13.90 25.47
CA ALA A 3 1.11 13.06 24.53
C ALA A 3 0.52 11.64 24.40
N LEU A 4 0.03 11.07 25.51
CA LEU A 4 -0.62 9.75 25.50
C LEU A 4 -1.94 9.78 24.75
N LEU A 5 -2.74 10.82 24.98
CA LEU A 5 -4.03 10.99 24.29
C LEU A 5 -3.82 11.19 22.79
N LEU A 6 -2.85 12.01 22.39
CA LEU A 6 -2.49 12.22 20.98
C LEU A 6 -1.98 10.93 20.32
N GLN A 7 -1.20 10.12 21.03
CA GLN A 7 -0.65 8.88 20.49
C GLN A 7 -1.72 7.80 20.32
N ILE A 8 -2.70 7.73 21.23
CA ILE A 8 -3.89 6.89 21.09
C ILE A 8 -4.75 7.36 19.91
N LEU A 9 -4.96 8.67 19.75
CA LEU A 9 -5.74 9.21 18.62
C LEU A 9 -5.07 8.92 17.27
N ASN A 10 -3.75 9.11 17.18
CA ASN A 10 -2.98 8.75 15.98
C ASN A 10 -3.01 7.24 15.73
N GLY A 11 -2.92 6.43 16.78
CA GLY A 11 -3.03 4.98 16.69
C GLY A 11 -4.42 4.54 16.21
N LEU A 12 -5.47 5.21 16.65
CA LEU A 12 -6.85 4.95 16.22
C LEU A 12 -7.09 5.38 14.77
N ASP A 13 -6.55 6.53 14.36
CA ASP A 13 -6.62 7.01 12.97
C ASP A 13 -6.00 5.98 12.01
N LYS A 14 -4.72 5.65 12.22
CA LYS A 14 -4.00 4.65 11.42
C LYS A 14 -4.62 3.26 11.54
N GLY A 15 -5.00 2.87 12.74
CA GLY A 15 -5.61 1.57 13.03
C GLY A 15 -6.96 1.39 12.34
N SER A 16 -7.79 2.43 12.32
CA SER A 16 -9.09 2.42 11.63
C SER A 16 -8.93 2.32 10.10
N ALA A 17 -7.94 3.02 9.53
CA ALA A 17 -7.61 2.91 8.12
C ALA A 17 -7.19 1.47 7.77
N TYR A 18 -6.30 0.86 8.56
CA TYR A 18 -5.90 -0.53 8.34
C TYR A 18 -7.04 -1.54 8.55
N ALA A 19 -7.91 -1.32 9.55
CA ALA A 19 -9.08 -2.16 9.79
C ALA A 19 -10.07 -2.12 8.61
N LEU A 20 -10.30 -0.95 8.02
CA LEU A 20 -11.15 -0.80 6.83
C LEU A 20 -10.54 -1.46 5.60
N ILE A 21 -9.23 -1.34 5.40
CA ILE A 21 -8.51 -2.02 4.31
C ILE A 21 -8.64 -3.54 4.45
N ALA A 22 -8.41 -4.06 5.66
CA ALA A 22 -8.54 -5.48 5.95
C ALA A 22 -9.98 -5.99 5.72
N LEU A 23 -10.99 -5.28 6.23
CA LEU A 23 -12.40 -5.60 5.99
C LEU A 23 -12.76 -5.60 4.50
N GLY A 24 -12.30 -4.60 3.75
CA GLY A 24 -12.51 -4.55 2.29
C GLY A 24 -11.92 -5.77 1.59
N LEU A 25 -10.69 -6.15 1.94
CA LEU A 25 -10.02 -7.32 1.38
C LEU A 25 -10.73 -8.63 1.76
N THR A 26 -11.17 -8.76 3.01
CA THR A 26 -11.96 -9.92 3.48
C THR A 26 -13.30 -10.01 2.76
N LEU A 27 -13.99 -8.89 2.52
CA LEU A 27 -15.24 -8.88 1.77
C LEU A 27 -15.02 -9.28 0.32
N ILE A 28 -14.02 -8.71 -0.36
CA ILE A 28 -13.68 -9.05 -1.75
C ILE A 28 -13.38 -10.55 -1.89
N PHE A 29 -12.52 -11.09 -1.03
CA PHE A 29 -12.17 -12.52 -1.07
C PHE A 29 -13.34 -13.43 -0.63
N GLY A 30 -14.13 -12.98 0.35
CA GLY A 30 -15.28 -13.71 0.87
C GLY A 30 -16.45 -13.78 -0.10
N THR A 31 -16.70 -12.74 -0.90
CA THR A 31 -17.83 -12.71 -1.84
C THR A 31 -17.47 -13.21 -3.24
N LEU A 32 -16.24 -12.99 -3.71
CA LEU A 32 -15.85 -13.36 -5.08
C LEU A 32 -15.23 -14.77 -5.16
N GLY A 33 -14.83 -15.37 -4.03
CA GLY A 33 -14.30 -16.74 -3.97
C GLY A 33 -12.97 -16.96 -4.72
N VAL A 34 -12.38 -15.89 -5.29
CA VAL A 34 -11.14 -15.93 -6.07
C VAL A 34 -10.15 -14.92 -5.50
N VAL A 35 -8.90 -15.35 -5.30
CA VAL A 35 -7.80 -14.50 -4.84
C VAL A 35 -7.37 -13.57 -5.97
N ASN A 36 -7.66 -12.29 -5.84
CA ASN A 36 -7.21 -11.25 -6.75
C ASN A 36 -5.73 -10.90 -6.49
N PHE A 37 -4.82 -11.36 -7.35
CA PHE A 37 -3.38 -11.01 -7.31
C PHE A 37 -3.04 -9.69 -8.02
N ALA A 38 -4.04 -8.94 -8.49
CA ALA A 38 -3.82 -7.69 -9.22
C ALA A 38 -2.98 -6.68 -8.42
N HIS A 39 -3.05 -6.69 -7.08
CA HIS A 39 -2.28 -5.76 -6.27
C HIS A 39 -0.76 -5.93 -6.43
N GLY A 40 -0.27 -7.17 -6.46
CA GLY A 40 1.15 -7.48 -6.68
C GLY A 40 1.58 -7.24 -8.12
N ALA A 41 0.71 -7.56 -9.09
CA ALA A 41 0.99 -7.33 -10.51
C ALA A 41 1.09 -5.82 -10.85
N LEU A 42 0.19 -4.99 -10.29
CA LEU A 42 0.24 -3.54 -10.46
C LEU A 42 1.49 -2.93 -9.84
N PHE A 43 1.90 -3.43 -8.66
CA PHE A 43 3.16 -3.00 -8.03
C PHE A 43 4.38 -3.35 -8.90
N MET A 44 4.41 -4.57 -9.45
CA MET A 44 5.49 -5.01 -10.33
C MET A 44 5.56 -4.17 -11.61
N ILE A 45 4.43 -3.89 -12.26
CA ILE A 45 4.35 -3.01 -13.43
C ILE A 45 4.84 -1.61 -13.09
N GLY A 46 4.42 -1.05 -11.95
CA GLY A 46 4.88 0.27 -11.48
C GLY A 46 6.39 0.34 -11.27
N ALA A 47 6.97 -0.69 -10.62
CA ALA A 47 8.41 -0.79 -10.41
C ALA A 47 9.18 -0.92 -11.73
N PHE A 48 8.71 -1.76 -12.66
CA PHE A 48 9.32 -1.87 -13.99
C PHE A 48 9.21 -0.57 -14.78
N CYS A 49 8.08 0.13 -14.73
CA CYS A 49 7.93 1.45 -15.34
C CYS A 49 8.93 2.45 -14.75
N ALA A 50 9.12 2.48 -13.43
CA ALA A 50 10.09 3.37 -12.79
C ALA A 50 11.53 3.08 -13.25
N VAL A 51 11.94 1.81 -13.29
CA VAL A 51 13.27 1.39 -13.80
C VAL A 51 13.43 1.69 -15.29
N PHE A 52 12.39 1.47 -16.08
CA PHE A 52 12.40 1.77 -17.51
C PHE A 52 12.56 3.27 -17.78
N ILE A 53 11.81 4.10 -17.06
CA ILE A 53 11.91 5.57 -17.13
C ILE A 53 13.31 6.01 -16.67
N GLN A 54 13.82 5.43 -15.60
CA GLN A 54 15.18 5.70 -15.11
C GLN A 54 16.24 5.40 -16.18
N GLY A 55 16.13 4.26 -16.87
CA GLY A 55 17.02 3.91 -17.98
C GLY A 55 16.87 4.84 -19.19
N LEU A 56 15.64 5.25 -19.52
CA LEU A 56 15.35 6.17 -20.63
C LEU A 56 15.88 7.57 -20.38
N LEU A 57 15.77 8.06 -19.14
CA LEU A 57 16.24 9.39 -18.74
C LEU A 57 17.75 9.42 -18.45
N ASN A 58 18.46 8.29 -18.62
CA ASN A 58 19.87 8.10 -18.27
C ASN A 58 20.20 8.71 -16.90
N LEU A 59 19.29 8.56 -15.95
CA LEU A 59 19.44 9.14 -14.62
C LEU A 59 20.44 8.25 -13.85
N SER A 60 21.73 8.44 -14.13
CA SER A 60 22.83 7.84 -13.36
C SER A 60 22.71 8.38 -11.95
N TYR A 61 22.28 7.54 -11.01
CA TYR A 61 22.56 7.81 -9.62
C TYR A 61 24.00 7.33 -9.41
N GLU A 62 24.94 8.26 -9.43
CA GLU A 62 26.27 8.05 -8.89
C GLU A 62 26.07 7.87 -7.36
N THR A 63 26.06 6.62 -6.89
CA THR A 63 26.33 6.33 -5.47
C THR A 63 27.82 6.24 -5.25
#